data_AF-A0A924MDI4-F1
#
_entry.id   AF-A0A924MDI4-F1
#
_cell.length_a   1.000
_cell.length_b   1.000
_cell.length_c   1.000
_cell.angle_alpha   90.00
_cell.angle_beta   90.00
_cell.angle_gamma   90.00
#
_symmetry.space_group_name_H-M   'P 1'
#
loop_
_entity.id
_entity.type
_entity.pdbx_description
1 polymer ?
#
loop_
_entity_poly.entity_id
_entity_poly.type
_entity_poly.pdbx_seq_one_letter_code
_entity_poly.pdbx_strand_id
1 'polypeptide(L)'
;MKKYFKSLSSDLPASIVVFLVALPLCLGVAQASNPAGQSIVPLLGGIIAGVVGGVVIGLFSGSQLSVSGPAAGLTGVVGAALIKLGGTTNAYEIFLASVVI
;
A
#
# COMPACT_ATOMS: atom_id res chain seq x y z
N MET A 1 -0.49 -29.26 2.65
CA MET A 1 -1.73 -28.47 2.85
C MET A 1 -2.36 -28.61 4.25
N LYS A 2 -2.37 -29.78 4.91
CA LYS A 2 -2.95 -29.95 6.28
C LYS A 2 -2.36 -29.06 7.40
N LYS A 3 -1.18 -28.46 7.22
CA LYS A 3 -0.51 -27.60 8.22
C LYS A 3 -1.13 -26.20 8.34
N TYR A 4 -1.69 -25.65 7.26
CA TYR A 4 -2.29 -24.30 7.23
C TYR A 4 -3.61 -24.21 7.98
N PHE A 5 -4.44 -25.26 7.92
CA PHE A 5 -5.72 -25.30 8.62
C PHE A 5 -5.60 -25.61 10.12
N LYS A 6 -4.39 -25.95 10.61
CA LYS A 6 -4.16 -26.27 12.03
C LYS A 6 -4.05 -25.00 12.89
N SER A 7 -3.58 -23.90 12.31
CA SER A 7 -3.41 -22.62 13.00
C SER A 7 -4.56 -21.63 12.76
N LEU A 8 -5.61 -22.06 12.05
CA LEU A 8 -6.70 -21.18 11.61
C LEU A 8 -7.40 -20.44 12.77
N SER A 9 -7.56 -21.10 13.92
CA SER A 9 -8.13 -20.46 15.13
C SER A 9 -7.27 -19.33 15.69
N SER A 10 -5.96 -19.33 15.43
CA SER A 10 -5.03 -18.28 15.85
C SER A 10 -4.78 -17.26 14.74
N ASP A 11 -4.78 -17.69 13.47
CA ASP A 11 -4.54 -16.84 12.30
C ASP A 11 -5.72 -15.91 11.99
N LEU A 12 -6.95 -16.34 12.29
CA LEU A 12 -8.16 -15.55 12.04
C LEU A 12 -8.24 -14.30 12.94
N PRO A 13 -8.10 -14.38 14.28
CA PRO A 13 -8.05 -13.17 15.10
C PRO A 13 -6.79 -12.33 14.81
N ALA A 14 -5.64 -12.96 14.54
CA ALA A 14 -4.42 -12.24 14.19
C ALA A 14 -4.57 -11.43 12.90
N SER A 15 -5.18 -11.99 11.86
CA SER A 15 -5.39 -11.30 10.59
C SER A 15 -6.37 -10.12 10.70
N ILE A 16 -7.40 -10.22 11.55
CA ILE A 16 -8.30 -9.09 11.85
C ILE A 16 -7.54 -7.94 12.51
N VAL A 17 -6.70 -8.23 13.51
CA VAL A 17 -5.89 -7.19 14.18
C VAL A 17 -4.92 -6.53 13.21
N VAL A 18 -4.22 -7.33 12.40
CA VAL A 18 -3.29 -6.81 11.39
C VAL A 18 -4.02 -5.98 10.34
N PHE A 19 -5.20 -6.39 9.89
CA PHE A 19 -6.01 -5.62 8.95
C PHE A 19 -6.43 -4.25 9.52
N LEU A 20 -6.87 -4.22 10.79
CA LEU A 20 -7.26 -2.99 11.47
C LEU A 20 -6.09 -2.02 11.66
N VAL A 21 -4.86 -2.52 11.79
CA VAL A 21 -3.64 -1.70 11.86
C VAL A 21 -3.13 -1.30 10.48
N ALA A 22 -3.26 -2.18 9.48
CA ALA A 22 -2.78 -1.96 8.12
C ALA A 22 -3.64 -0.95 7.35
N LEU A 23 -4.96 -0.96 7.55
CA LEU A 23 -5.88 0.01 6.93
C LEU A 23 -5.49 1.47 7.19
N PRO A 24 -5.38 1.95 8.45
CA PRO A 24 -5.00 3.34 8.72
C PRO A 24 -3.59 3.66 8.20
N LEU A 25 -2.67 2.69 8.21
CA LEU A 25 -1.34 2.87 7.65
C LEU A 25 -1.38 3.09 6.13
N CYS A 26 -2.15 2.29 5.37
CA CYS A 26 -2.30 2.45 3.92
C CYS A 26 -2.93 3.80 3.55
N LEU A 27 -3.93 4.24 4.31
CA LEU A 27 -4.58 5.54 4.14
C LEU A 27 -3.62 6.69 4.49
N GLY A 28 -2.86 6.54 5.57
CA GLY A 28 -1.86 7.53 6.02
C GLY A 28 -0.73 7.72 5.02
N VAL A 29 -0.21 6.63 4.45
CA VAL A 29 0.80 6.66 3.37
C VAL A 29 0.25 7.38 2.13
N ALA A 30 -0.99 7.10 1.75
CA ALA A 30 -1.63 7.76 0.61
C ALA A 30 -1.79 9.27 0.84
N GLN A 31 -2.21 9.70 2.04
CA GLN A 31 -2.30 11.12 2.38
C GLN A 31 -0.93 11.80 2.50
N ALA A 32 0.08 11.12 3.04
CA ALA A 32 1.42 11.68 3.16
C ALA A 32 2.11 11.88 1.80
N SER A 33 1.71 11.10 0.79
CA SER A 33 2.19 11.23 -0.59
C SER A 33 1.56 12.43 -1.31
N ASN A 34 0.51 13.03 -0.74
CA ASN A 34 -0.15 14.20 -1.29
C ASN A 34 0.57 15.50 -0.85
N PRO A 35 0.86 16.42 -1.78
CA PRO A 35 1.21 17.80 -1.47
C PRO A 35 0.16 18.49 -0.57
N ALA A 36 0.61 19.33 0.36
CA ALA A 36 -0.22 19.93 1.40
C ALA A 36 -1.48 20.63 0.83
N GLY A 37 -2.65 20.04 1.08
CA GLY A 37 -3.96 20.59 0.73
C GLY A 37 -4.55 20.12 -0.61
N GLN A 38 -3.87 19.26 -1.38
CA GLN A 38 -4.35 18.79 -2.68
C GLN A 38 -4.47 17.25 -2.72
N SER A 39 -5.68 16.74 -3.03
CA SER A 39 -5.94 15.29 -3.15
C SER A 39 -5.56 14.77 -4.54
N ILE A 40 -4.27 14.73 -4.85
CA ILE A 40 -3.74 14.31 -6.15
C ILE A 40 -3.68 12.78 -6.26
N VAL A 41 -3.27 12.11 -5.18
CA VAL A 41 -3.24 10.66 -5.03
C VAL A 41 -4.57 10.20 -4.42
N PRO A 42 -5.32 9.34 -5.12
CA PRO A 42 -6.53 8.74 -4.59
C PRO A 42 -6.23 7.93 -3.33
N LEU A 43 -7.04 8.12 -2.28
CA LEU A 43 -6.91 7.37 -1.02
C LEU A 43 -7.03 5.86 -1.23
N LEU A 44 -7.89 5.46 -2.17
CA LEU A 44 -8.04 4.09 -2.62
C LEU A 44 -6.75 3.52 -3.23
N GLY A 45 -5.88 4.34 -3.83
CA GLY A 45 -4.60 3.91 -4.39
C GLY A 45 -3.67 3.28 -3.33
N GLY A 46 -3.64 3.83 -2.12
CA GLY A 46 -2.89 3.24 -1.00
C GLY A 46 -3.44 1.90 -0.55
N ILE A 47 -4.77 1.76 -0.51
CA ILE A 47 -5.43 0.47 -0.19
C ILE A 47 -5.12 -0.55 -1.29
N ILE A 48 -5.26 -0.17 -2.56
CA ILE A 48 -4.99 -1.06 -3.70
C ILE A 48 -3.53 -1.51 -3.68
N ALA A 49 -2.59 -0.61 -3.44
CA ALA A 49 -1.17 -0.96 -3.28
C ALA A 49 -0.93 -1.94 -2.13
N GLY A 50 -1.65 -1.79 -1.00
CA GLY A 50 -1.59 -2.74 0.12
C GLY A 50 -2.18 -4.10 -0.20
N VAL A 51 -3.32 -4.15 -0.87
CA VAL A 51 -3.96 -5.40 -1.30
C VAL A 51 -3.08 -6.12 -2.32
N VAL A 52 -2.60 -5.41 -3.35
CA VAL A 52 -1.76 -6.00 -4.41
C VAL A 52 -0.43 -6.47 -3.82
N GLY A 53 0.22 -5.67 -2.98
CA GLY A 53 1.44 -6.07 -2.27
C GLY A 53 1.21 -7.31 -1.42
N GLY A 54 0.17 -7.28 -0.56
CA GLY A 54 -0.22 -8.39 0.31
C GLY A 54 -0.50 -9.69 -0.44
N VAL A 55 -1.25 -9.64 -1.53
CA VAL A 55 -1.62 -10.81 -2.32
C VAL A 55 -0.43 -11.33 -3.13
N VAL A 56 0.24 -10.46 -3.90
CA VAL A 56 1.34 -10.89 -4.78
C VAL A 56 2.50 -11.39 -3.93
N ILE A 57 2.98 -10.61 -2.95
CA ILE A 57 4.11 -11.01 -2.12
C ILE A 57 3.71 -12.15 -1.19
N GLY A 58 2.47 -12.18 -0.67
CA GLY A 58 1.98 -13.29 0.15
C GLY A 58 2.01 -14.63 -0.58
N LEU A 59 1.75 -14.65 -1.88
CA LEU A 59 1.83 -15.87 -2.71
C LEU A 59 3.28 -16.31 -2.99
N PHE A 60 4.23 -15.37 -3.16
CA PHE A 60 5.60 -15.67 -3.56
C PHE A 60 6.64 -15.68 -2.43
N SER A 61 6.37 -15.09 -1.26
CA SER A 61 7.36 -14.82 -0.19
C SER A 61 7.86 -16.07 0.53
N GLY A 62 7.01 -17.09 0.69
CA GLY A 62 7.35 -18.31 1.45
C GLY A 62 7.48 -18.12 2.97
N SER A 63 7.33 -16.90 3.49
CA SER A 63 7.36 -16.58 4.92
C SER A 63 5.98 -16.71 5.58
N GLN A 64 5.93 -17.33 6.77
CA GLN A 64 4.67 -17.59 7.50
C GLN A 64 4.13 -16.39 8.29
N LEU A 65 4.97 -15.39 8.57
CA LEU A 65 4.60 -14.23 9.40
C LEU A 65 4.79 -12.89 8.66
N SER A 66 5.18 -12.93 7.39
CA SER A 66 5.44 -11.72 6.61
C SER A 66 4.13 -11.05 6.20
N VAL A 67 4.05 -9.75 6.48
CA VAL A 67 3.00 -8.85 5.99
C VAL A 67 3.66 -7.86 5.03
N SER A 68 3.03 -7.62 3.90
CA SER A 68 3.54 -6.70 2.88
C SER A 68 2.48 -5.67 2.52
N GLY A 69 2.94 -4.48 2.13
CA GLY A 69 2.09 -3.34 1.86
C GLY A 69 2.91 -2.11 1.44
N PRO A 70 2.29 -0.92 1.38
CA PRO A 70 2.93 0.30 0.93
C PRO A 70 3.99 0.75 1.94
N ALA A 71 5.24 0.94 1.50
CA ALA A 71 6.31 1.34 2.39
C ALA A 71 6.20 2.82 2.77
N ALA A 72 6.22 3.12 4.08
CA ALA A 72 6.16 4.49 4.58
C ALA A 72 7.29 5.37 4.02
N GLY A 73 8.49 4.82 3.82
CA GLY A 73 9.62 5.53 3.22
C GLY A 73 9.43 5.92 1.74
N LEU A 74 8.56 5.21 1.00
CA LEU A 74 8.28 5.53 -0.40
C LEU A 74 7.39 6.77 -0.55
N THR A 75 6.66 7.17 0.50
CA THR A 75 5.74 8.32 0.48
C THR A 75 6.45 9.61 0.08
N GLY A 76 7.63 9.87 0.66
CA GLY A 76 8.42 11.05 0.34
C GLY A 76 8.94 11.05 -1.09
N VAL A 77 9.27 9.87 -1.64
CA VAL A 77 9.72 9.72 -3.03
C VAL A 77 8.57 9.98 -4.00
N VAL A 78 7.40 9.39 -3.75
CA VAL A 78 6.19 9.59 -4.56
C VAL A 78 5.73 11.05 -4.49
N GLY A 79 5.68 11.65 -3.30
CA GLY A 79 5.34 13.06 -3.12
C GLY A 79 6.30 13.99 -3.87
N ALA A 80 7.61 13.75 -3.77
CA ALA A 80 8.62 14.52 -4.51
C ALA A 80 8.49 14.34 -6.04
N ALA A 81 8.16 13.13 -6.50
CA ALA A 81 7.92 12.86 -7.91
C ALA A 81 6.68 13.59 -8.43
N LEU A 82 5.57 13.57 -7.68
CA LEU A 82 4.34 14.28 -8.03
C LEU A 82 4.54 15.79 -8.13
N ILE A 83 5.31 16.38 -7.20
CA ILE A 83 5.68 17.80 -7.25
C ILE A 83 6.50 18.10 -8.50
N LYS A 84 7.46 17.24 -8.87
CA LYS A 84 8.29 17.40 -10.06
C LYS A 84 7.51 17.21 -11.37
N LEU A 85 6.51 16.32 -11.41
CA LEU A 85 5.86 15.91 -12.66
C LEU A 85 4.71 16.81 -13.13
N GLY A 86 4.07 17.61 -12.27
CA GLY A 86 2.90 18.37 -12.76
C GLY A 86 2.22 19.34 -11.81
N GLY A 87 2.60 19.39 -10.53
CA GLY A 87 2.22 20.46 -9.60
C GLY A 87 0.74 20.60 -9.21
N THR A 88 -0.24 20.42 -10.12
CA THR A 88 -1.67 20.65 -9.82
C THR A 88 -2.68 19.90 -10.70
N THR A 89 -2.33 19.49 -11.93
CA THR A 89 -3.29 18.83 -12.87
C THR A 89 -2.67 17.57 -13.46
N ASN A 90 -3.37 16.43 -13.31
CA ASN A 90 -3.01 15.10 -13.83
C ASN A 90 -1.67 14.50 -13.37
N ALA A 91 -0.99 15.07 -12.37
CA ALA A 91 0.31 14.59 -11.89
C ALA A 91 0.30 13.10 -11.50
N TYR A 92 -0.81 12.59 -10.96
CA TYR A 92 -0.96 11.16 -10.63
C TYR A 92 -0.99 10.26 -11.87
N GLU A 93 -1.71 10.65 -12.94
CA GLU A 93 -1.77 9.88 -14.19
C GLU A 93 -0.42 9.87 -14.90
N ILE A 94 0.26 11.02 -14.95
CA ILE A 94 1.61 11.14 -15.52
C ILE A 94 2.58 10.29 -14.70
N PHE A 95 2.48 10.30 -13.37
CA PHE A 95 3.29 9.45 -12.50
C PHE A 95 3.06 7.96 -12.78
N LEU A 96 1.81 7.51 -12.90
CA LEU A 96 1.50 6.13 -13.25
C LEU A 96 2.07 5.75 -14.63
N ALA A 97 1.92 6.60 -15.64
CA ALA A 97 2.50 6.38 -16.96
C ALA A 97 4.03 6.27 -16.90
N SER A 98 4.68 7.09 -16.08
CA SER A 98 6.15 7.12 -15.91
C SER A 98 6.72 5.93 -15.15
N VAL A 99 5.91 5.25 -14.34
CA VAL A 99 6.33 4.06 -13.59
C VAL A 99 6.13 2.79 -14.42
N VAL A 100 5.14 2.79 -15.32
CA VAL A 100 4.80 1.65 -16.18
C VAL A 100 5.65 1.60 -17.45
N ILE A 101 6.05 2.75 -17.99
CA ILE A 101 6.89 2.92 -19.18
C ILE A 101 8.35 3.09 -18.77
#